data_AF-A0A4V2RG60-F1
#
_entry.id   AF-A0A4V2RG60-F1
#
_cell.length_a   1.000
_cell.length_b   1.000
_cell.length_c   1.000
_cell.angle_alpha   90.00
_cell.angle_beta   90.00
_cell.angle_gamma   90.00
#
_symmetry.space_group_name_H-M   'P 1'
#
loop_
_entity.id
_entity.type
_entity.pdbx_description
1 polymer ?
#
loop_
_entity_poly.entity_id
_entity_poly.type
_entity_poly.pdbx_seq_one_letter_code
_entity_poly.pdbx_strand_id
1 'polypeptide(L)'
;MKKRYWLIGALLIYAFFRQTDDGSTVPSSQDTTPTRVERAADIEPVDVSAKPTRELSSVKVETPSSDSLELRPADAPIRYVSGKRVGFRSGASTTDPIIDRFDAGRKVFLMEQAGDWSRIRDDLTQHEGWIATRFLSETETRTKAAPARKEKKPEEVEVAIPVVPDSVLIQRIIAESLDSYPSSCACPYSRDRAGRRCGKRSAYSKPGGYAPVCFPGDVTKAMIEAFRSR
;
A
#
# COMPACT_ATOMS: atom_id res chain seq x y z
N MET A 1 54.92 -20.73 -23.46
CA MET A 1 55.30 -21.90 -24.30
C MET A 1 54.06 -22.41 -25.02
N LYS A 2 54.23 -22.80 -26.30
CA LYS A 2 53.31 -23.50 -27.23
C LYS A 2 52.17 -22.72 -27.92
N LYS A 3 52.44 -22.39 -29.19
CA LYS A 3 51.50 -22.12 -30.31
C LYS A 3 50.94 -23.44 -30.88
N ARG A 4 49.77 -23.38 -31.55
CA ARG A 4 49.28 -24.23 -32.68
C ARG A 4 47.87 -23.73 -33.06
N TYR A 5 47.68 -22.82 -34.04
CA TYR A 5 47.45 -23.03 -35.49
C TYR A 5 46.36 -24.06 -35.83
N TRP A 6 45.25 -23.64 -36.49
CA TRP A 6 45.02 -23.86 -37.93
C TRP A 6 43.74 -23.16 -38.43
N LEU A 7 43.80 -22.61 -39.64
CA LEU A 7 42.76 -21.92 -40.41
C LEU A 7 42.08 -22.91 -41.39
N ILE A 8 40.97 -22.47 -41.99
CA ILE A 8 40.45 -22.75 -43.37
C ILE A 8 39.07 -23.45 -43.42
N GLY A 9 38.12 -22.82 -44.14
CA GLY A 9 36.95 -23.48 -44.73
C GLY A 9 35.78 -22.54 -45.07
N ALA A 10 35.84 -21.84 -46.20
CA ALA A 10 34.81 -20.91 -46.68
C ALA A 10 33.87 -21.54 -47.73
N LEU A 11 32.61 -21.05 -47.76
CA LEU A 11 31.70 -20.84 -48.92
C LEU A 11 31.04 -22.03 -49.68
N LEU A 12 29.80 -21.75 -50.12
CA LEU A 12 28.91 -22.43 -51.10
C LEU A 12 27.91 -23.43 -50.49
N ILE A 13 26.58 -23.19 -50.46
CA ILE A 13 25.58 -23.29 -51.55
C ILE A 13 24.34 -22.46 -51.13
N TYR A 14 24.02 -21.36 -51.83
CA TYR A 14 23.02 -21.20 -52.90
C TYR A 14 21.55 -21.15 -52.43
N ALA A 15 20.95 -19.98 -52.68
CA ALA A 15 19.56 -19.64 -52.52
C ALA A 15 18.63 -20.49 -53.40
N PHE A 16 17.47 -20.88 -52.88
CA PHE A 16 16.21 -21.22 -53.57
C PHE A 16 15.23 -21.57 -52.44
N PHE A 17 13.98 -21.12 -52.32
CA PHE A 17 13.06 -20.39 -53.18
C PHE A 17 11.86 -20.00 -52.29
N ARG A 18 11.29 -18.82 -52.54
CA ARG A 18 9.85 -18.51 -52.61
C ARG A 18 8.88 -19.27 -51.67
N GLN A 19 8.14 -18.53 -50.84
CA GLN A 19 6.70 -18.28 -51.07
C GLN A 19 6.19 -17.26 -50.03
N THR A 20 6.03 -16.00 -50.41
CA THR A 20 4.78 -15.28 -50.72
C THR A 20 3.92 -14.89 -49.53
N ASP A 21 3.65 -13.59 -49.56
CA ASP A 21 2.72 -12.76 -48.84
C ASP A 21 1.24 -13.18 -48.89
N ASP A 22 0.49 -12.35 -48.17
CA ASP A 22 -0.92 -11.94 -48.36
C ASP A 22 -1.97 -12.58 -47.47
N GLY A 23 -2.63 -11.72 -46.70
CA GLY A 23 -3.89 -12.03 -46.03
C GLY A 23 -4.27 -11.07 -44.92
N SER A 24 -4.59 -9.83 -45.27
CA SER A 24 -5.38 -8.86 -44.49
C SER A 24 -6.45 -9.48 -43.59
N THR A 25 -6.69 -8.90 -42.40
CA THR A 25 -7.91 -8.11 -42.08
C THR A 25 -7.94 -7.77 -40.58
N VAL A 26 -8.13 -6.49 -40.29
CA VAL A 26 -8.41 -5.84 -39.00
C VAL A 26 -9.61 -4.91 -39.28
N PRO A 27 -10.36 -4.34 -38.32
CA PRO A 27 -10.99 -4.81 -37.07
C PRO A 27 -12.53 -4.52 -37.04
N SER A 28 -13.13 -4.70 -35.85
CA SER A 28 -14.21 -3.86 -35.28
C SER A 28 -15.66 -4.07 -35.76
N SER A 29 -16.56 -4.39 -34.83
CA SER A 29 -17.49 -3.40 -34.25
C SER A 29 -18.47 -4.08 -33.31
N GLN A 30 -18.55 -3.55 -32.09
CA GLN A 30 -19.67 -3.75 -31.18
C GLN A 30 -20.61 -2.57 -31.41
N ASP A 31 -21.87 -2.85 -31.73
CA ASP A 31 -22.89 -1.82 -31.87
C ASP A 31 -24.14 -2.18 -31.07
N THR A 32 -24.74 -1.10 -30.62
CA THR A 32 -25.77 -0.94 -29.61
C THR A 32 -27.18 -1.36 -30.05
N THR A 33 -28.01 -1.73 -29.06
CA THR A 33 -29.34 -1.19 -28.69
C THR A 33 -30.45 -2.21 -28.42
N PRO A 34 -31.37 -1.91 -27.48
CA PRO A 34 -32.38 -2.82 -26.94
C PRO A 34 -33.70 -2.76 -27.72
N THR A 35 -34.50 -3.83 -27.66
CA THR A 35 -35.82 -3.87 -28.29
C THR A 35 -36.79 -4.70 -27.45
N ARG A 36 -37.80 -3.98 -26.93
CA ARG A 36 -39.24 -4.27 -26.97
C ARG A 36 -39.95 -4.79 -25.72
N VAL A 37 -41.11 -4.15 -25.58
CA VAL A 37 -42.08 -4.01 -24.51
C VAL A 37 -43.23 -5.00 -24.71
N GLU A 38 -43.75 -5.57 -23.62
CA GLU A 38 -45.12 -6.10 -23.46
C GLU A 38 -45.45 -5.98 -21.96
N ARG A 39 -46.18 -4.96 -21.48
CA ARG A 39 -47.63 -4.70 -21.49
C ARG A 39 -48.47 -5.75 -20.73
N ALA A 40 -48.94 -5.37 -19.54
CA ALA A 40 -50.37 -5.31 -19.20
C ALA A 40 -50.55 -4.56 -17.87
N ALA A 41 -51.43 -3.55 -17.91
CA ALA A 41 -51.94 -2.82 -16.75
C ALA A 41 -52.97 -3.67 -16.00
N ASP A 42 -53.27 -3.34 -14.74
CA ASP A 42 -54.66 -3.19 -14.27
C ASP A 42 -54.74 -2.76 -12.77
N ILE A 43 -55.54 -1.70 -12.56
CA ILE A 43 -56.36 -1.36 -11.38
C ILE A 43 -55.74 -0.55 -10.21
N GLU A 44 -56.17 0.72 -10.17
CA GLU A 44 -56.40 1.60 -8.99
C GLU A 44 -57.94 1.76 -8.81
N PRO A 45 -58.48 2.42 -7.76
CA PRO A 45 -58.16 2.50 -6.33
C PRO A 45 -59.45 2.41 -5.44
N VAL A 46 -59.41 2.95 -4.20
CA VAL A 46 -60.45 3.18 -3.14
C VAL A 46 -60.59 2.08 -2.06
N ASP A 47 -60.68 2.34 -0.75
CA ASP A 47 -61.45 3.38 -0.03
C ASP A 47 -60.90 3.64 1.40
N VAL A 48 -61.34 4.74 1.99
CA VAL A 48 -60.97 5.43 3.23
C VAL A 48 -61.75 4.93 4.45
N SER A 49 -61.24 5.26 5.65
CA SER A 49 -61.96 5.33 6.95
C SER A 49 -62.01 4.02 7.75
N ALA A 50 -61.74 3.95 9.06
CA ALA A 50 -61.86 4.93 10.13
C ALA A 50 -61.00 4.52 11.37
N LYS A 51 -60.65 5.52 12.19
CA LYS A 51 -60.24 5.38 13.62
C LYS A 51 -61.52 5.35 14.48
N PRO A 52 -61.59 4.72 15.67
CA PRO A 52 -61.23 5.43 16.92
C PRO A 52 -60.73 4.56 18.13
N THR A 53 -59.76 5.14 18.86
CA THR A 53 -59.65 5.38 20.33
C THR A 53 -59.85 4.28 21.41
N ARG A 54 -58.79 4.07 22.24
CA ARG A 54 -58.74 3.98 23.73
C ARG A 54 -57.24 3.90 24.15
N GLU A 55 -56.59 4.82 24.88
CA GLU A 55 -56.76 5.32 26.28
C GLU A 55 -56.92 4.16 27.31
N LEU A 56 -56.17 4.01 28.41
CA LEU A 56 -55.24 4.84 29.19
C LEU A 56 -54.51 3.93 30.23
N SER A 57 -53.42 4.46 30.83
CA SER A 57 -52.75 4.08 32.11
C SER A 57 -51.67 3.01 32.06
N SER A 58 -50.37 3.33 32.22
CA SER A 58 -49.64 4.01 33.32
C SER A 58 -49.34 3.05 34.49
N VAL A 59 -48.10 2.56 34.55
CA VAL A 59 -47.35 2.45 35.81
C VAL A 59 -45.95 2.99 35.57
N LYS A 60 -45.75 4.16 36.16
CA LYS A 60 -44.50 4.84 36.43
C LYS A 60 -43.74 4.08 37.52
N VAL A 61 -42.53 3.63 37.24
CA VAL A 61 -41.54 3.29 38.28
C VAL A 61 -40.32 4.16 38.03
N GLU A 62 -40.19 5.18 38.88
CA GLU A 62 -39.00 5.98 39.04
C GLU A 62 -37.90 5.10 39.69
N THR A 63 -36.79 4.97 38.96
CA THR A 63 -35.38 5.20 39.36
C THR A 63 -35.01 5.03 40.85
N PRO A 64 -33.90 4.31 41.11
CA PRO A 64 -32.67 5.00 41.51
C PRO A 64 -31.51 4.57 40.58
N SER A 65 -30.92 5.46 39.80
CA SER A 65 -29.75 6.28 40.18
C SER A 65 -28.61 5.44 40.76
N SER A 66 -27.90 4.74 39.88
CA SER A 66 -26.43 4.77 39.86
C SER A 66 -26.09 5.63 38.65
N ASP A 67 -25.88 6.94 38.75
CA ASP A 67 -24.64 7.56 39.24
C ASP A 67 -23.36 6.77 38.90
N SER A 68 -23.33 6.19 37.69
CA SER A 68 -22.07 5.97 37.01
C SER A 68 -21.83 7.19 36.16
N LEU A 69 -20.92 8.04 36.63
CA LEU A 69 -20.31 9.13 35.89
C LEU A 69 -19.88 8.60 34.51
N GLU A 70 -20.72 8.81 33.51
CA GLU A 70 -20.41 8.45 32.14
C GLU A 70 -19.36 9.44 31.65
N LEU A 71 -18.10 9.07 31.91
CA LEU A 71 -16.91 9.72 31.39
C LEU A 71 -17.14 9.93 29.90
N ARG A 72 -17.22 11.20 29.50
CA ARG A 72 -17.45 11.58 28.11
C ARG A 72 -16.35 10.91 27.27
N PRO A 73 -16.65 10.36 26.07
CA PRO A 73 -15.67 9.67 25.22
C PRO A 73 -14.44 10.52 24.87
N ALA A 74 -14.52 11.84 25.04
CA ALA A 74 -13.46 12.80 24.76
C ALA A 74 -12.25 12.68 25.71
N ASP A 75 -12.42 12.10 26.91
CA ASP A 75 -11.34 12.03 27.91
C ASP A 75 -10.70 10.63 28.03
N ALA A 76 -11.14 9.67 27.20
CA ALA A 76 -10.61 8.31 27.25
C ALA A 76 -9.14 8.28 26.77
N PRO A 77 -8.19 7.72 27.56
CA PRO A 77 -6.79 7.67 27.16
C PRO A 77 -6.58 6.93 25.85
N ILE A 78 -5.88 7.56 24.91
CA ILE A 78 -5.51 6.92 23.64
C ILE A 78 -4.41 5.90 23.92
N ARG A 79 -4.57 4.72 23.31
CA ARG A 79 -3.58 3.63 23.27
C ARG A 79 -3.41 3.15 21.84
N TYR A 80 -2.31 2.44 21.63
CA TYR A 80 -1.94 1.87 20.35
C TYR A 80 -1.69 0.38 20.51
N VAL A 81 -2.24 -0.42 19.59
CA VAL A 81 -2.00 -1.85 19.59
C VAL A 81 -0.55 -2.13 19.21
N SER A 82 0.17 -2.90 20.02
CA SER A 82 1.54 -3.35 19.76
C SER A 82 1.52 -4.84 19.42
N GLY A 83 1.66 -5.19 18.15
CA GLY A 83 1.70 -6.58 17.68
C GLY A 83 0.94 -6.79 16.39
N LYS A 84 1.20 -7.89 15.69
CA LYS A 84 0.48 -8.23 14.45
C LYS A 84 -0.71 -9.14 14.78
N ARG A 85 -1.87 -8.85 14.21
CA ARG A 85 -3.10 -9.66 14.33
C ARG A 85 -3.47 -9.97 15.78
N VAL A 86 -3.34 -9.01 16.69
CA VAL A 86 -3.76 -9.16 18.09
C VAL A 86 -5.26 -9.35 18.16
N GLY A 87 -5.73 -10.33 18.93
CA GLY A 87 -7.17 -10.63 19.03
C GLY A 87 -7.91 -9.59 19.86
N PHE A 88 -8.95 -9.01 19.27
CA PHE A 88 -9.95 -8.16 19.91
C PHE A 88 -11.17 -9.02 20.23
N ARG A 89 -11.48 -9.18 21.51
CA ARG A 89 -12.41 -10.21 22.02
C ARG A 89 -13.67 -9.63 22.63
N SER A 90 -14.70 -10.45 22.77
CA SER A 90 -15.94 -10.08 23.45
C SER A 90 -15.82 -10.00 24.97
N GLY A 91 -14.80 -10.60 25.58
CA GLY A 91 -14.60 -10.64 27.03
C GLY A 91 -13.13 -10.68 27.45
N ALA A 92 -12.90 -10.48 28.76
CA ALA A 92 -11.59 -10.41 29.41
C ALA A 92 -10.96 -11.80 29.64
N SER A 93 -11.05 -12.71 28.67
CA SER A 93 -10.45 -14.05 28.74
C SER A 93 -9.93 -14.52 27.37
N THR A 94 -8.97 -15.44 27.41
CA THR A 94 -8.46 -16.12 26.20
C THR A 94 -9.47 -17.09 25.59
N THR A 95 -10.49 -17.49 26.36
CA THR A 95 -11.57 -18.39 25.91
C THR A 95 -12.71 -17.66 25.21
N ASP A 96 -12.82 -16.34 25.42
CA ASP A 96 -13.90 -15.54 24.83
C ASP A 96 -13.74 -15.40 23.31
N PRO A 97 -14.83 -15.38 22.53
CA PRO A 97 -14.78 -15.21 21.08
C PRO A 97 -13.97 -13.98 20.63
N ILE A 98 -13.22 -14.15 19.53
CA ILE A 98 -12.52 -13.05 18.86
C ILE A 98 -13.50 -12.39 17.89
N ILE A 99 -13.82 -11.12 18.13
CA ILE A 99 -14.69 -10.30 17.27
C ILE A 99 -13.89 -9.77 16.07
N ASP A 100 -12.65 -9.32 16.31
CA ASP A 100 -11.76 -8.80 15.26
C ASP A 100 -10.27 -9.01 15.59
N ARG A 101 -9.38 -8.62 14.69
CA ARG A 101 -7.92 -8.69 14.88
C ARG A 101 -7.26 -7.37 14.47
N PHE A 102 -6.49 -6.80 15.38
CA PHE A 102 -5.80 -5.53 15.15
C PHE A 102 -4.31 -5.71 14.89
N ASP A 103 -3.80 -4.92 13.96
CA ASP A 103 -2.38 -4.82 13.67
C ASP A 103 -1.72 -3.68 14.44
N ALA A 104 -0.40 -3.67 14.41
CA ALA A 104 0.41 -2.74 15.17
C ALA A 104 0.15 -1.30 14.72
N GLY A 105 0.10 -0.37 15.68
CA GLY A 105 -0.21 1.03 15.44
C GLY A 105 -1.70 1.35 15.36
N ARG A 106 -2.59 0.35 15.46
CA ARG A 106 -4.04 0.62 15.55
C ARG A 106 -4.33 1.47 16.78
N LYS A 107 -4.90 2.65 16.56
CA LYS A 107 -5.34 3.59 17.59
C LYS A 107 -6.65 3.12 18.22
N VAL A 108 -6.71 3.09 19.54
CA VAL A 108 -7.88 2.69 20.32
C VAL A 108 -8.03 3.57 21.57
N PHE A 109 -9.25 3.68 22.09
CA PHE A 109 -9.54 4.39 23.33
C PHE A 109 -9.64 3.40 24.49
N LEU A 110 -8.86 3.61 25.55
CA LEU A 110 -8.93 2.79 26.76
C LEU A 110 -10.11 3.23 27.63
N MET A 111 -10.99 2.30 27.96
CA MET A 111 -12.16 2.56 28.79
C MET A 111 -11.99 1.99 30.20
N GLU A 112 -11.57 0.73 30.31
CA GLU A 112 -11.48 0.03 31.58
C GLU A 112 -10.28 -0.94 31.57
N GLN A 113 -9.70 -1.19 32.74
CA GLN A 113 -8.68 -2.22 32.92
C GLN A 113 -9.12 -3.22 33.99
N ALA A 114 -9.08 -4.50 33.65
CA ALA A 114 -9.41 -5.61 34.54
C ALA A 114 -8.30 -6.67 34.46
N GLY A 115 -7.36 -6.60 35.40
CA GLY A 115 -6.20 -7.51 35.45
C GLY A 115 -5.34 -7.43 34.18
N ASP A 116 -5.16 -8.57 33.52
CA ASP A 116 -4.37 -8.69 32.28
C ASP A 116 -5.09 -8.17 31.02
N TRP A 117 -6.32 -7.70 31.16
CA TRP A 117 -7.16 -7.26 30.05
C TRP A 117 -7.55 -5.80 30.17
N SER A 118 -7.69 -5.17 29.02
CA SER A 118 -8.13 -3.80 28.86
C SER A 118 -9.35 -3.78 27.96
N ARG A 119 -10.44 -3.18 28.43
CA ARG A 119 -11.61 -2.86 27.61
C ARG A 119 -11.30 -1.61 26.82
N ILE A 120 -11.38 -1.72 25.50
CA ILE A 120 -11.06 -0.65 24.56
C ILE A 120 -12.22 -0.44 23.60
N ARG A 121 -12.31 0.77 23.08
CA ARG A 121 -13.18 1.13 21.96
C ARG A 121 -12.30 1.45 20.75
N ASP A 122 -12.62 0.85 19.62
CA ASP A 122 -11.91 1.12 18.38
C ASP A 122 -12.26 2.51 17.81
N ASP A 123 -11.26 3.27 17.38
CA ASP A 123 -11.45 4.64 16.87
C ASP A 123 -12.24 4.67 15.55
N LEU A 124 -12.05 3.66 14.68
CA LEU A 124 -12.73 3.62 13.39
C LEU A 124 -14.11 2.94 13.45
N THR A 125 -14.19 1.74 14.03
CA THR A 125 -15.44 0.95 14.02
C THR A 125 -16.35 1.27 15.20
N GLN A 126 -15.86 2.00 16.21
CA GLN A 126 -16.58 2.30 17.46
C GLN A 126 -17.03 1.04 18.23
N HIS A 127 -16.57 -0.15 17.84
CA HIS A 127 -16.83 -1.37 18.58
C HIS A 127 -16.03 -1.42 19.88
N GLU A 128 -16.67 -1.93 20.91
CA GLU A 128 -16.06 -2.16 22.22
C GLU A 128 -15.78 -3.64 22.43
N GLY A 129 -14.69 -3.90 23.14
CA GLY A 129 -14.27 -5.25 23.45
C GLY A 129 -12.98 -5.24 24.26
N TRP A 130 -12.38 -6.42 24.39
CA TRP A 130 -11.27 -6.67 25.28
C TRP A 130 -10.02 -7.06 24.52
N ILE A 131 -8.89 -6.52 24.94
CA ILE A 131 -7.57 -6.84 24.43
C ILE A 131 -6.62 -7.03 25.61
N ALA A 132 -5.64 -7.94 25.48
CA ALA A 132 -4.69 -8.13 26.57
C ALA A 132 -3.83 -6.86 26.74
N THR A 133 -3.70 -6.36 27.97
CA THR A 133 -3.05 -5.08 28.31
C THR A 133 -1.60 -5.02 27.80
N ARG A 134 -0.90 -6.15 27.77
CA ARG A 134 0.46 -6.28 27.21
C ARG A 134 0.61 -5.92 25.73
N PHE A 135 -0.51 -5.81 25.01
CA PHE A 135 -0.54 -5.40 23.61
C PHE A 135 -1.00 -3.95 23.43
N LEU A 136 -1.09 -3.16 24.49
CA LEU A 136 -1.38 -1.73 24.43
C LEU A 136 -0.13 -0.92 24.77
N SER A 137 0.12 0.11 23.98
CA SER A 137 1.21 1.06 24.16
C SER A 137 0.68 2.49 24.16
N GLU A 138 1.34 3.38 24.88
CA GLU A 138 0.97 4.81 24.91
C GLU A 138 1.43 5.56 23.65
N THR A 139 2.35 4.97 22.91
CA THR A 139 2.91 5.50 21.67
C THR A 139 2.81 4.43 20.57
N GLU A 140 2.59 4.83 19.32
CA GLU A 140 2.49 3.92 18.16
C GLU A 140 3.66 2.94 18.00
N THR A 141 4.79 3.20 18.67
CA THR A 141 6.09 2.60 18.33
C THR A 141 6.83 1.89 19.47
N ARG A 142 6.23 1.63 20.64
CA ARG A 142 6.97 0.88 21.69
C ARG A 142 6.98 -0.63 21.44
N THR A 143 7.70 -1.03 20.39
CA THR A 143 8.30 -2.37 20.26
C THR A 143 9.74 -2.23 19.78
N LYS A 144 10.61 -1.75 20.68
CA LYS A 144 12.01 -2.21 20.77
C LYS A 144 12.65 -1.76 22.09
N ALA A 145 12.35 -2.46 23.17
CA ALA A 145 13.19 -2.45 24.36
C ALA A 145 13.47 -3.90 24.78
N ALA A 146 14.52 -4.46 24.17
CA ALA A 146 15.41 -5.50 24.71
C ALA A 146 16.75 -5.41 23.92
N PRO A 147 17.90 -5.70 24.54
CA PRO A 147 18.98 -4.72 24.73
C PRO A 147 20.14 -4.82 23.71
N ALA A 148 21.02 -3.82 23.74
CA ALA A 148 22.41 -3.86 23.22
C ALA A 148 22.61 -4.46 21.81
N ARG A 149 22.28 -3.70 20.76
CA ARG A 149 22.90 -3.87 19.43
C ARG A 149 23.36 -2.52 18.91
N LYS A 150 24.61 -2.20 19.25
CA LYS A 150 25.51 -1.19 18.68
C LYS A 150 24.81 -0.01 18.00
N GLU A 151 24.78 1.09 18.74
CA GLU A 151 24.80 2.45 18.19
C GLU A 151 25.68 2.53 16.95
N LYS A 152 25.07 2.92 15.83
CA LYS A 152 25.64 4.00 15.04
C LYS A 152 24.68 5.17 15.15
N LYS A 153 24.92 5.96 16.19
CA LYS A 153 24.63 7.40 16.20
C LYS A 153 25.45 8.01 15.06
N PRO A 154 24.80 8.65 14.08
CA PRO A 154 25.14 10.05 13.86
C PRO A 154 23.90 10.88 14.10
N GLU A 155 23.68 11.19 15.37
CA GLU A 155 23.20 12.51 15.74
C GLU A 155 24.48 13.27 16.10
N GLU A 156 24.92 14.08 15.15
CA GLU A 156 25.40 15.42 15.44
C GLU A 156 24.70 16.31 14.42
N VAL A 157 23.49 16.69 14.81
CA VAL A 157 22.79 17.85 14.29
C VAL A 157 23.52 19.04 14.91
N GLU A 158 24.37 19.70 14.13
CA GLU A 158 24.75 21.10 14.31
C GLU A 158 25.59 21.55 13.10
N VAL A 159 24.94 22.07 12.05
CA VAL A 159 25.18 23.38 11.41
C VAL A 159 24.09 23.57 10.35
N ALA A 160 23.29 24.62 10.52
CA ALA A 160 22.23 25.03 9.62
C ALA A 160 22.78 25.64 8.32
N ILE A 161 22.95 24.79 7.30
CA ILE A 161 22.84 25.11 5.87
C ILE A 161 21.97 23.99 5.30
N PRO A 162 21.01 24.23 4.40
CA PRO A 162 20.24 23.15 3.80
C PRO A 162 21.17 22.30 2.91
N VAL A 163 21.89 21.35 3.52
CA VAL A 163 22.70 20.36 2.81
C VAL A 163 21.72 19.39 2.17
N VAL A 164 21.66 19.41 0.84
CA VAL A 164 20.77 18.55 0.06
C VAL A 164 21.01 17.08 0.46
N PRO A 165 19.95 16.34 0.84
CA PRO A 165 20.09 14.95 1.28
C PRO A 165 20.51 14.03 0.12
N ASP A 166 21.23 12.95 0.44
CA ASP A 166 21.75 11.99 -0.56
C ASP A 166 20.68 11.43 -1.48
N SER A 167 19.46 11.23 -0.99
CA SER A 167 18.33 10.73 -1.80
C SER A 167 17.99 11.65 -2.97
N VAL A 168 18.03 12.97 -2.74
CA VAL A 168 17.78 13.97 -3.78
C VAL A 168 18.94 14.00 -4.77
N LEU A 169 20.18 13.82 -4.29
CA LEU A 169 21.35 13.71 -5.16
C LEU A 169 21.31 12.46 -6.04
N ILE A 170 20.93 11.31 -5.48
CA ILE A 170 20.73 10.06 -6.23
C ILE A 170 19.70 10.25 -7.34
N GLN A 171 18.56 10.87 -7.02
CA GLN A 171 17.52 11.14 -8.02
C GLN A 171 18.01 12.07 -9.12
N ARG A 172 18.74 13.14 -8.77
CA ARG A 172 19.30 14.08 -9.76
C ARG A 172 20.34 13.42 -10.66
N ILE A 173 21.21 12.59 -10.10
CA ILE A 173 22.22 11.85 -10.86
C ILE A 173 21.56 10.90 -11.87
N ILE A 174 20.54 10.16 -11.44
CA ILE A 174 19.78 9.26 -12.34
C ILE A 174 19.08 10.09 -13.42
N ALA A 175 18.41 11.19 -13.05
CA ALA A 175 17.73 12.06 -14.00
C ALA A 175 18.68 12.63 -15.06
N GLU A 176 19.83 13.20 -14.64
CA GLU A 176 20.85 13.73 -15.57
C GLU A 176 21.38 12.63 -16.51
N SER A 177 21.57 11.41 -15.99
CA SER A 177 21.98 10.28 -16.83
C SER A 177 20.92 9.88 -17.85
N LEU A 178 19.64 9.99 -17.52
CA LEU A 178 18.53 9.71 -18.44
C LEU A 178 18.38 10.80 -19.49
N ASP A 179 18.50 12.07 -19.08
CA ASP A 179 18.38 13.24 -19.96
C ASP A 179 19.54 13.32 -20.95
N SER A 180 20.74 12.90 -20.53
CA SER A 180 21.92 12.82 -21.39
C SER A 180 21.82 11.72 -22.44
N TYR A 181 20.93 10.74 -22.27
CA TYR A 181 20.85 9.60 -23.17
C TYR A 181 19.93 9.90 -24.37
N PRO A 182 20.39 9.76 -25.63
CA PRO A 182 19.71 10.32 -26.80
C PRO A 182 18.47 9.56 -27.28
N SER A 183 18.05 8.46 -26.63
CA SER A 183 16.92 7.66 -27.09
C SER A 183 16.00 7.17 -25.98
N SER A 184 14.81 6.69 -26.35
CA SER A 184 13.76 6.32 -25.39
C SER A 184 14.08 5.10 -24.51
N CYS A 185 15.05 4.27 -24.90
CA CYS A 185 15.39 3.02 -24.20
C CYS A 185 16.71 3.08 -23.43
N ALA A 186 16.84 4.06 -22.52
CA ALA A 186 17.98 4.14 -21.59
C ALA A 186 17.99 2.95 -20.62
N CYS A 187 16.87 2.75 -19.91
CA CYS A 187 16.76 1.82 -18.79
C CYS A 187 15.78 0.67 -19.05
N PRO A 188 15.89 -0.45 -18.31
CA PRO A 188 15.03 -1.62 -18.53
C PRO A 188 13.54 -1.33 -18.31
N TYR A 189 13.23 -0.39 -17.42
CA TYR A 189 11.87 0.03 -17.09
C TYR A 189 11.32 1.11 -18.03
N SER A 190 12.15 1.73 -18.87
CA SER A 190 11.72 2.72 -19.86
C SER A 190 10.81 2.09 -20.92
N ARG A 191 10.09 2.93 -21.68
CA ARG A 191 9.22 2.51 -22.78
C ARG A 191 9.76 3.03 -24.12
N ASP A 192 9.61 2.24 -25.17
CA ASP A 192 9.91 2.67 -26.53
C ASP A 192 8.81 3.60 -27.10
N ARG A 193 9.04 4.16 -28.29
CA ARG A 193 8.06 5.04 -28.96
C ARG A 193 6.72 4.38 -29.24
N ALA A 194 6.67 3.04 -29.26
CA ALA A 194 5.44 2.26 -29.40
C ALA A 194 4.84 1.87 -28.03
N GLY A 195 5.36 2.39 -26.92
CA GLY A 195 4.86 2.16 -25.57
C GLY A 195 5.27 0.84 -24.93
N ARG A 196 6.09 0.01 -25.59
CA ARG A 196 6.53 -1.29 -25.05
C ARG A 196 7.69 -1.11 -24.09
N ARG A 197 7.78 -1.94 -23.05
CA ARG A 197 8.93 -1.92 -22.12
C ARG A 197 10.23 -2.25 -22.87
N CYS A 198 11.30 -1.52 -22.55
CA CYS A 198 12.60 -1.71 -23.18
C CYS A 198 13.26 -3.01 -22.69
N GLY A 199 13.20 -3.30 -21.39
CA GLY A 199 13.74 -4.52 -20.79
C GLY A 199 15.19 -4.77 -21.21
N LYS A 200 15.48 -5.98 -21.70
CA LYS A 200 16.80 -6.39 -22.21
C LYS A 200 17.30 -5.58 -23.42
N ARG A 201 16.42 -4.82 -24.10
CA ARG A 201 16.80 -3.97 -25.24
C ARG A 201 17.36 -2.61 -24.82
N SER A 202 17.25 -2.26 -23.53
CA SER A 202 17.77 -1.01 -22.97
C SER A 202 19.28 -0.90 -23.08
N ALA A 203 19.81 0.33 -23.12
CA ALA A 203 21.24 0.58 -23.11
C ALA A 203 21.90 -0.05 -21.87
N TYR A 204 21.31 0.15 -20.70
CA TYR A 204 21.75 -0.46 -19.43
C TYR A 204 21.93 -1.99 -19.50
N SER A 205 21.07 -2.70 -20.24
CA SER A 205 21.10 -4.17 -20.29
C SER A 205 22.00 -4.73 -21.38
N LYS A 206 22.41 -3.92 -22.36
CA LYS A 206 23.17 -4.40 -23.52
C LYS A 206 24.67 -4.46 -23.21
N PRO A 207 25.38 -5.49 -23.68
CA PRO A 207 26.82 -5.53 -23.57
C PRO A 207 27.45 -4.50 -24.54
N GLY A 208 28.23 -3.57 -23.99
CA GLY A 208 28.92 -2.54 -24.74
C GLY A 208 28.04 -1.34 -25.14
N GLY A 209 28.67 -0.18 -25.29
CA GLY A 209 27.99 1.09 -25.61
C GLY A 209 27.66 1.94 -24.38
N TYR A 210 26.58 2.72 -24.47
CA TYR A 210 26.10 3.58 -23.38
C TYR A 210 25.67 2.76 -22.17
N ALA A 211 26.11 3.17 -20.98
CA ALA A 211 25.73 2.57 -19.70
C ALA A 211 25.11 3.64 -18.78
N PRO A 212 23.84 4.04 -19.01
CA PRO A 212 23.18 5.04 -18.18
C PRO A 212 22.96 4.50 -16.76
N VAL A 213 22.95 5.40 -15.77
CA VAL A 213 22.60 5.11 -14.39
C VAL A 213 21.07 4.96 -14.31
N CYS A 214 20.59 3.78 -13.92
CA CYS A 214 19.17 3.47 -13.95
C CYS A 214 18.56 3.27 -12.56
N PHE A 215 19.35 2.82 -11.60
CA PHE A 215 18.86 2.48 -10.27
C PHE A 215 19.59 3.24 -9.18
N PRO A 216 18.95 3.49 -8.03
CA PRO A 216 19.61 4.07 -6.86
C PRO A 216 20.87 3.31 -6.43
N GLY A 217 20.87 1.98 -6.59
CA GLY A 217 22.02 1.13 -6.26
C GLY A 217 23.21 1.29 -7.19
N ASP A 218 23.03 1.86 -8.38
CA ASP A 218 24.12 2.14 -9.33
C ASP A 218 24.86 3.44 -8.97
N VAL A 219 24.28 4.26 -8.09
CA VAL A 219 24.87 5.53 -7.64
C VAL A 219 25.86 5.28 -6.51
N THR A 220 27.14 5.46 -6.80
CA THR A 220 28.20 5.33 -5.80
C THR A 220 28.35 6.59 -4.96
N LYS A 221 28.92 6.45 -3.75
CA LYS A 221 29.23 7.60 -2.88
C LYS A 221 30.11 8.64 -3.58
N ALA A 222 31.06 8.18 -4.41
CA ALA A 222 31.91 9.05 -5.20
C ALA A 222 31.11 9.88 -6.22
N MET A 223 30.07 9.32 -6.83
CA MET A 223 29.18 10.08 -7.74
C MET A 223 28.39 11.14 -6.98
N ILE A 224 27.94 10.85 -5.77
CA ILE A 224 27.23 11.80 -4.90
C ILE A 224 28.15 12.95 -4.48
N GLU A 225 29.37 12.63 -4.04
CA GLU A 225 30.38 13.63 -3.64
C GLU A 225 30.80 14.50 -4.83
N ALA A 226 31.00 13.91 -6.01
CA ALA A 226 31.28 14.66 -7.23
C ALA A 226 30.12 15.62 -7.56
N PHE A 227 28.87 15.18 -7.42
CA PHE A 227 27.70 16.02 -7.67
C PHE A 227 27.58 17.18 -6.67
N ARG A 228 27.98 16.99 -5.39
CA ARG A 228 28.02 18.06 -4.39
C ARG A 228 29.06 19.14 -4.69
N SER A 229 30.11 18.79 -5.41
CA SER A 229 31.22 19.70 -5.74
C SER A 229 31.02 20.50 -7.04
N ARG A 230 29.94 20.21 -7.79
CA ARG A 230 29.55 20.94 -9.01
C ARG A 230 28.80 22.21 -8.65
#